data_AF-A0A9J9KJM4-F1
#
_entry.id   AF-A0A9J9KJM4-F1
#
_cell.length_a   1.000
_cell.length_b   1.000
_cell.length_c   1.000
_cell.angle_alpha   90.00
_cell.angle_beta   90.00
_cell.angle_gamma   90.00
#
_symmetry.space_group_name_H-M   'P 1'
#
loop_
_entity.id
_entity.type
_entity.pdbx_description
1 polymer ?
#
loop_
_entity_poly.entity_id
_entity_poly.type
_entity_poly.pdbx_seq_one_letter_code
_entity_poly.pdbx_strand_id
1 'polypeptide(L)' 'MTRHTTLRLAFWAVLAAFLAWDYSNSAPVDLRFEAPLIAAGSGKAASGGHCSMPD' A
#
# COMPACT_ATOMS: atom_id res chain seq x y z
N MET A 1 17.61 22.22 -26.46
CA MET A 1 16.75 21.89 -25.30
C MET A 1 17.25 22.68 -24.09
N THR A 2 16.38 23.34 -23.32
CA THR A 2 16.83 24.07 -22.11
C THR A 2 17.07 23.10 -20.95
N ARG A 3 17.91 23.47 -19.97
CA ARG A 3 18.16 22.65 -18.76
C ARG A 3 16.86 22.29 -18.03
N HIS A 4 15.92 23.23 -17.94
CA HIS A 4 14.60 22.99 -17.33
C HIS A 4 13.78 21.96 -18.13
N THR A 5 13.79 22.04 -19.46
CA THR A 5 13.12 21.06 -20.32
C THR A 5 13.71 19.67 -20.13
N THR A 6 15.04 19.55 -20.07
CA THR A 6 15.74 18.28 -19.87
C THR A 6 15.40 17.67 -18.50
N LEU A 7 15.48 18.45 -17.42
CA LEU A 7 15.16 17.96 -16.08
C LEU A 7 13.69 17.56 -15.94
N ARG A 8 12.77 18.30 -16.56
CA ARG A 8 11.35 17.95 -16.58
C ARG A 8 11.13 16.61 -17.26
N LEU A 9 11.74 16.39 -18.43
CA LEU A 9 11.62 15.12 -19.15
C LEU A 9 12.27 13.97 -18.38
N ALA A 10 13.45 14.19 -17.81
CA ALA A 10 14.12 13.20 -16.98
C ALA A 10 13.26 12.82 -15.77
N PHE A 11 12.67 13.80 -15.08
CA PHE A 11 11.76 13.55 -13.97
C PHE A 11 10.58 12.66 -14.38
N TRP A 12 9.88 13.03 -15.46
CA TRP A 12 8.72 12.26 -15.91
C TRP A 12 9.10 10.86 -16.41
N ALA A 13 10.24 10.70 -17.07
CA ALA A 13 10.74 9.40 -17.50
C ALA A 13 11.06 8.49 -16.30
N VAL A 14 11.76 9.02 -15.29
CA VAL A 14 12.07 8.29 -14.06
C VAL A 14 10.80 7.93 -13.30
N LEU A 15 9.86 8.87 -13.15
CA LEU A 15 8.60 8.63 -12.47
C LEU A 15 7.77 7.54 -13.16
N ALA A 16 7.65 7.58 -14.50
CA ALA A 16 6.91 6.58 -15.25
C ALA A 16 7.55 5.19 -15.13
N ALA A 17 8.88 5.11 -15.20
CA ALA A 17 9.62 3.87 -15.00
C ALA A 17 9.42 3.32 -13.58
N PHE A 18 9.45 4.19 -12.56
CA PHE A 18 9.20 3.81 -11.18
C PHE A 18 7.79 3.26 -10.98
N LEU A 19 6.76 3.94 -11.50
CA LEU A 19 5.37 3.49 -11.38
C LEU A 19 5.13 2.15 -12.09
N ALA A 20 5.71 1.94 -13.27
CA ALA A 20 5.60 0.66 -13.97
C ALA A 20 6.28 -0.49 -13.22
N TRP A 21 7.45 -0.21 -12.63
CA TRP A 21 8.15 -1.16 -11.79
C TRP A 21 7.36 -1.48 -10.52
N ASP A 22 6.88 -0.46 -9.81
CA ASP A 22 6.05 -0.61 -8.61
C ASP A 22 4.79 -1.43 -8.90
N TYR A 23 4.05 -1.09 -9.96
CA TYR A 23 2.84 -1.83 -10.32
C TYR A 23 3.10 -3.31 -10.64
N SER A 24 4.23 -3.63 -11.25
CA SER A 24 4.57 -5.02 -11.63
C SER A 24 5.16 -5.85 -10.48
N ASN A 25 5.73 -5.21 -9.46
CA ASN A 25 6.42 -5.88 -8.36
C ASN A 25 5.63 -5.83 -7.05
N SER A 26 4.74 -4.86 -6.87
CA SER A 26 3.90 -4.74 -5.68
C SER A 26 2.89 -5.87 -5.65
N ALA A 27 2.69 -6.42 -4.46
CA ALA A 27 1.66 -7.43 -4.24
C ALA A 27 0.28 -6.88 -4.60
N PRO A 28 -0.64 -7.72 -5.12
CA PRO A 28 -2.02 -7.31 -5.33
C PRO A 28 -2.61 -6.76 -4.03
N VAL A 29 -3.43 -5.72 -4.13
CA VAL A 29 -4.18 -5.20 -2.98
C VAL A 29 -5.07 -6.31 -2.43
N ASP A 30 -4.72 -6.79 -1.24
CA ASP A 30 -5.54 -7.75 -0.52
C ASP A 30 -6.58 -6.99 0.32
N LEU A 31 -7.80 -6.95 -0.20
CA LEU A 31 -8.95 -6.29 0.42
C LEU A 31 -9.40 -6.93 1.75
N ARG A 32 -8.88 -8.13 2.05
CA ARG A 32 -9.18 -8.89 3.28
C ARG A 32 -7.99 -8.95 4.21
N PHE A 33 -6.85 -8.35 3.82
CA PHE A 33 -5.73 -8.13 4.70
C PHE A 33 -6.06 -6.96 5.61
N GLU A 34 -6.85 -7.24 6.65
CA GLU A 34 -7.00 -6.30 7.74
C GLU A 34 -5.62 -6.09 8.36
N ALA A 35 -5.14 -4.85 8.35
CA ALA A 35 -3.89 -4.50 9.00
C ALA A 35 -3.93 -5.08 10.42
N PRO A 36 -2.93 -5.88 10.84
CA PRO A 36 -2.93 -6.45 12.18
C PRO A 36 -3.08 -5.28 13.15
N LEU A 37 -4.17 -5.32 13.92
CA LEU A 37 -4.51 -4.29 14.90
C LEU A 37 -3.23 -3.81 15.57
N ILE A 38 -2.80 -2.57 15.28
CA ILE A 38 -1.76 -1.86 16.03
C ILE A 38 -2.36 -1.59 17.43
N ALA A 39 -2.52 -2.67 18.18
CA ALA A 39 -3.09 -2.83 19.51
C ALA A 39 -2.97 -4.28 20.04
N ALA A 40 -2.50 -5.27 19.26
CA ALA A 40 -2.21 -6.63 19.77
C ALA A 40 -0.86 -6.70 20.53
N GLY A 41 -0.68 -5.73 21.41
CA GLY A 41 0.44 -5.52 22.34
C GLY A 41 0.09 -4.48 23.41
N SER A 42 -1.07 -3.80 23.32
CA SER A 42 -1.57 -2.88 24.35
C SER A 42 -2.39 -3.57 25.44
N GLY A 43 -2.53 -4.90 25.39
CA GLY A 43 -3.38 -5.67 26.32
C GLY A 43 -4.88 -5.38 26.20
N LYS A 44 -5.36 -4.74 25.13
CA LYS A 44 -6.79 -4.50 24.92
C LYS A 44 -7.43 -5.71 24.24
N ALA A 45 -8.45 -6.29 24.88
CA ALA A 45 -9.17 -7.44 24.35
C ALA A 45 -10.00 -7.06 23.10
N ALA A 46 -9.91 -7.88 22.06
CA ALA A 46 -10.79 -7.78 20.90
C ALA A 46 -12.22 -8.20 21.29
N SER A 47 -13.17 -7.26 21.28
CA SER A 47 -14.56 -7.48 21.70
C SER A 47 -15.49 -7.93 20.55
N GLY A 48 -14.98 -8.23 19.36
CA GLY A 48 -15.79 -8.33 18.13
C GLY A 48 -16.15 -9.74 17.64
N GLY A 49 -15.74 -10.82 18.32
CA GLY A 49 -15.74 -12.17 17.73
C GLY A 49 -16.89 -13.12 18.11
N HIS A 50 -17.92 -12.68 18.84
CA HIS A 50 -18.95 -13.61 19.37
C HIS A 50 -20.28 -13.65 18.59
N CYS A 51 -20.58 -12.68 17.73
CA CYS A 51 -21.88 -12.62 17.05
C CYS A 51 -21.89 -13.18 15.62
N SER A 52 -20.79 -13.78 15.15
CA SER A 52 -20.62 -14.23 13.76
C SER A 52 -20.54 -15.74 13.55
N MET A 53 -20.73 -16.55 14.60
CA MET A 53 -20.97 -17.99 14.46
C MET A 53 -22.45 -18.28 14.71
N PRO A 54 -23.23 -18.67 13.67
CA PRO A 54 -24.39 -19.52 13.89
C PRO A 54 -23.92 -20.93 14.32
N ASP A 55 -24.72 -21.59 15.16
CA ASP A 55 -24.47 -22.87 15.85
C ASP A 55 -23.68 -23.94 15.06
#